data_AF-A0A960FX97-F1
#
_entry.id   AF-A0A960FX97-F1
#
_cell.length_a   1.000
_cell.length_b   1.000
_cell.length_c   1.000
_cell.angle_alpha   90.00
_cell.angle_beta   90.00
_cell.angle_gamma   90.00
#
_symmetry.space_group_name_H-M   'P 1'
#
loop_
_entity.id
_entity.type
_entity.pdbx_description
1 polymer ?
#
loop_
_entity_poly.entity_id
_entity_poly.type
_entity_poly.pdbx_seq_one_letter_code
_entity_poly.pdbx_strand_id
1 'polypeptide(L)'
;MTSTVQPRTAVHRSHILSVWPAASRLDTGEATAFVEWARPRMHEAAQQVPDVYRELIALGLIESGTPTTAFADLPDDVQAASEHLPAVQSDGLIVQPDGTVIAPLAIDNSTWTLLQSIAHVESWGPVTMHRIESARLQAAVNGRDPQQVVDALAAASRTPIPQSIEYLIRDAARSAGVNVYPATVIEGAGQDVERLKGLGLTQVSEQVFT
;
A
#
# COMPACT_ATOMS: atom_id res chain seq x y z
N MET A 1 -16.25 5.41 24.88
CA MET A 1 -16.46 4.05 24.34
C MET A 1 -16.08 4.09 22.87
N THR A 2 -14.82 3.79 22.58
CA THR A 2 -14.26 3.75 21.23
C THR A 2 -14.76 2.49 20.54
N SER A 3 -15.77 2.64 19.67
CA SER A 3 -16.27 1.56 18.83
C SER A 3 -15.24 1.24 17.77
N THR A 4 -14.60 0.08 17.90
CA THR A 4 -13.76 -0.54 16.88
C THR A 4 -14.58 -0.79 15.62
N VAL A 5 -14.39 0.05 14.60
CA VAL A 5 -15.00 -0.06 13.27
C VAL A 5 -14.31 -1.18 12.49
N GLN A 6 -14.82 -2.40 12.63
CA GLN A 6 -14.55 -3.46 11.67
C GLN A 6 -15.26 -3.10 10.35
N PRO A 7 -14.66 -3.31 9.17
CA PRO A 7 -15.17 -2.79 7.90
C PRO A 7 -16.44 -3.54 7.47
N ARG A 8 -17.58 -3.08 7.97
CA ARG A 8 -18.95 -3.49 7.56
C ARG A 8 -19.31 -3.03 6.14
N THR A 9 -18.40 -2.35 5.45
CA THR A 9 -18.63 -1.65 4.18
C THR A 9 -18.89 -2.57 2.99
N ALA A 10 -18.22 -3.72 2.89
CA ALA A 10 -18.34 -4.57 1.70
C ALA A 10 -19.74 -5.21 1.56
N VAL A 11 -20.30 -5.70 2.67
CA VAL A 11 -21.65 -6.30 2.69
C VAL A 11 -22.71 -5.24 2.42
N HIS A 12 -22.65 -4.10 3.11
CA HIS A 12 -23.59 -2.99 2.86
C HIS A 12 -23.48 -2.46 1.42
N ARG A 13 -22.26 -2.31 0.89
CA ARG A 13 -22.03 -1.93 -0.51
C ARG A 13 -22.68 -2.92 -1.47
N SER A 14 -22.45 -4.22 -1.30
CA SER A 14 -23.08 -5.26 -2.13
C SER A 14 -24.61 -5.16 -2.08
N HIS A 15 -25.20 -4.96 -0.89
CA HIS A 15 -26.64 -4.79 -0.75
C HIS A 15 -27.18 -3.51 -1.41
N ILE A 16 -26.49 -2.38 -1.26
CA ILE A 16 -26.83 -1.11 -1.91
C ILE A 16 -26.80 -1.28 -3.43
N LEU A 17 -25.71 -1.83 -3.98
CA LEU A 17 -25.54 -2.03 -5.42
C LEU A 17 -26.55 -3.02 -5.99
N SER A 18 -26.92 -4.08 -5.25
CA SER A 18 -27.88 -5.08 -5.71
C SER A 18 -29.29 -4.56 -5.99
N VAL A 19 -29.64 -3.40 -5.44
CA VAL A 19 -30.94 -2.76 -5.67
C VAL A 19 -30.82 -1.47 -6.47
N TRP A 20 -29.60 -1.00 -6.75
CA TRP A 20 -29.39 0.29 -7.39
C TRP A 20 -30.08 0.34 -8.76
N PRO A 21 -30.88 1.37 -9.05
CA PRO A 21 -31.58 1.44 -10.32
C PRO A 21 -30.59 1.88 -11.42
N ALA A 22 -30.06 0.89 -12.14
CA ALA A 22 -28.97 1.04 -13.13
C ALA A 22 -29.26 2.04 -14.27
N ALA A 23 -30.52 2.42 -14.50
CA ALA A 23 -30.92 3.32 -15.59
C ALA A 23 -31.56 4.64 -15.11
N SER A 24 -31.62 4.89 -13.79
CA SER A 24 -32.30 6.07 -13.24
C SER A 24 -31.29 7.07 -12.69
N ARG A 25 -31.51 8.34 -13.02
CA ARG A 25 -30.84 9.43 -12.33
C ARG A 25 -31.38 9.51 -10.90
N LEU A 26 -30.48 9.48 -9.92
CA LEU A 26 -30.81 9.73 -8.52
C LEU A 26 -29.75 10.63 -7.92
N ASP A 27 -30.15 11.61 -7.12
CA ASP A 27 -29.23 12.28 -6.20
C ASP A 27 -28.95 11.40 -4.96
N THR A 28 -28.01 11.82 -4.11
CA THR A 28 -27.64 11.05 -2.91
C THR A 28 -28.81 10.84 -1.95
N GLY A 29 -29.72 11.81 -1.83
CA GLY A 29 -30.88 11.72 -0.95
C GLY A 29 -31.95 10.76 -1.49
N GLU A 30 -32.23 10.87 -2.79
CA GLU A 30 -33.14 9.97 -3.51
C GLU A 30 -32.64 8.53 -3.48
N ALA A 31 -31.34 8.31 -3.68
CA ALA A 31 -30.71 6.99 -3.56
C ALA A 31 -30.82 6.42 -2.14
N THR A 32 -30.66 7.26 -1.11
CA THR A 32 -30.79 6.83 0.29
C THR A 32 -32.22 6.37 0.59
N ALA A 33 -33.21 7.19 0.23
CA ALA A 33 -34.62 6.87 0.42
C ALA A 33 -35.03 5.61 -0.37
N PHE A 34 -34.51 5.46 -1.59
CA PHE A 34 -34.75 4.29 -2.40
C PHE A 34 -34.20 3.00 -1.76
N VAL A 35 -32.95 3.01 -1.28
CA VAL A 35 -32.35 1.84 -0.62
C VAL A 35 -33.10 1.50 0.67
N GLU A 36 -33.48 2.50 1.46
CA GLU A 36 -34.28 2.31 2.66
C GLU A 36 -35.63 1.61 2.36
N TRP A 37 -36.29 2.03 1.29
CA TRP A 37 -37.55 1.42 0.83
C TRP A 37 -37.34 0.00 0.26
N ALA A 38 -36.32 -0.20 -0.57
CA ALA A 38 -36.06 -1.48 -1.23
C ALA A 38 -35.50 -2.55 -0.27
N ARG A 39 -34.81 -2.14 0.80
CA ARG A 39 -34.17 -3.01 1.78
C ARG A 39 -34.53 -2.59 3.22
N PRO A 40 -35.80 -2.68 3.65
CA PRO A 40 -36.25 -2.17 4.95
C PRO A 40 -35.62 -2.90 6.14
N ARG A 41 -35.18 -4.15 5.95
CA ARG A 41 -34.44 -4.93 6.96
C ARG A 41 -32.97 -4.52 7.12
N MET A 42 -32.48 -3.61 6.29
CA MET A 42 -31.10 -3.13 6.26
C MET A 42 -31.04 -1.60 6.29
N HIS A 43 -31.80 -0.98 7.19
CA HIS A 43 -31.77 0.47 7.38
C HIS A 43 -30.35 1.01 7.66
N GLU A 44 -29.50 0.24 8.34
CA GLU A 44 -28.07 0.59 8.53
C GLU A 44 -27.28 0.68 7.21
N ALA A 45 -27.65 -0.08 6.18
CA ALA A 45 -27.04 0.04 4.86
C ALA A 45 -27.47 1.33 4.15
N ALA A 46 -28.71 1.78 4.33
CA ALA A 46 -29.17 3.06 3.79
C ALA A 46 -28.33 4.24 4.33
N GLN A 47 -27.92 4.18 5.61
CA GLN A 47 -27.02 5.17 6.21
C GLN A 47 -25.64 5.24 5.54
N GLN A 48 -25.21 4.18 4.84
CA GLN A 48 -23.93 4.14 4.11
C GLN A 48 -24.04 4.58 2.64
N VAL A 49 -25.25 4.86 2.14
CA VAL A 49 -25.46 5.30 0.75
C VAL A 49 -24.65 6.55 0.42
N PRO A 50 -24.55 7.60 1.28
CA PRO A 50 -23.71 8.76 0.96
C PRO A 50 -22.23 8.44 0.74
N ASP A 51 -21.70 7.44 1.44
CA ASP A 51 -20.30 7.02 1.29
C ASP A 51 -20.09 6.24 0.00
N VAL A 52 -20.99 5.27 -0.27
CA VAL A 52 -20.97 4.49 -1.52
C VAL A 52 -21.21 5.40 -2.73
N TYR A 53 -22.13 6.36 -2.64
CA TYR A 53 -22.41 7.32 -3.70
C TYR A 53 -21.17 8.17 -4.04
N ARG A 54 -20.41 8.62 -3.03
CA ARG A 54 -19.13 9.33 -3.26
C ARG A 54 -18.08 8.44 -3.93
N GLU A 55 -18.01 7.16 -3.53
CA GLU A 55 -17.11 6.18 -4.16
C GLU A 55 -17.48 5.96 -5.64
N LEU A 56 -18.77 5.82 -5.95
CA LEU A 56 -19.26 5.68 -7.33
C LEU A 56 -18.92 6.90 -8.20
N ILE A 57 -18.98 8.12 -7.65
CA ILE A 57 -18.49 9.33 -8.34
C ILE A 57 -16.98 9.27 -8.55
N ALA A 58 -16.22 8.94 -7.50
CA ALA A 58 -14.75 8.91 -7.57
C ALA A 58 -14.23 7.88 -8.60
N LEU A 59 -14.97 6.78 -8.79
CA LEU A 59 -14.69 5.75 -9.79
C LEU A 59 -15.25 6.07 -11.18
N GLY A 60 -15.99 7.17 -11.36
CA GLY A 60 -16.63 7.54 -12.63
C GLY A 60 -17.80 6.62 -13.03
N LEU A 61 -18.34 5.86 -12.08
CA LEU A 61 -19.48 4.98 -12.31
C LEU A 61 -20.81 5.76 -12.26
N ILE A 62 -20.82 6.92 -11.60
CA ILE A 62 -21.94 7.87 -11.63
C ILE A 62 -21.41 9.26 -11.95
N GLU A 63 -22.03 9.92 -12.92
CA GLU A 63 -21.79 11.33 -13.24
C GLU A 63 -23.05 12.14 -13.00
N SER A 64 -22.96 13.16 -12.13
CA SER A 64 -24.08 14.05 -11.82
C SER A 64 -25.38 13.33 -11.40
N GLY A 65 -25.27 12.13 -10.82
CA GLY A 65 -26.42 11.28 -10.42
C GLY A 65 -26.93 10.33 -11.49
N THR A 66 -26.34 10.33 -12.69
CA THR A 66 -26.66 9.39 -13.76
C THR A 66 -25.61 8.27 -13.80
N PRO A 67 -26.01 6.98 -13.78
CA PRO A 67 -25.09 5.87 -13.99
C PRO A 67 -24.41 5.94 -15.37
N THR A 68 -23.10 5.67 -15.42
CA THR A 68 -22.35 5.55 -16.68
C THR A 68 -22.45 4.13 -17.23
N THR A 69 -22.02 3.90 -18.48
CA THR A 69 -21.99 2.54 -19.06
C THR A 69 -21.13 1.58 -18.23
N ALA A 70 -20.05 2.09 -17.63
CA ALA A 70 -19.18 1.31 -16.75
C ALA A 70 -19.87 0.81 -15.47
N PHE A 71 -20.96 1.45 -15.02
CA PHE A 71 -21.77 0.96 -13.89
C PHE A 71 -22.57 -0.30 -14.27
N ALA A 72 -23.06 -0.37 -15.52
CA ALA A 72 -23.81 -1.53 -16.01
C ALA A 72 -22.87 -2.70 -16.34
N ASP A 73 -21.65 -2.40 -16.78
CA ASP A 73 -20.60 -3.37 -17.10
C ASP A 73 -19.77 -3.75 -15.86
N LEU A 74 -20.30 -3.54 -14.65
CA LEU A 74 -19.63 -3.96 -13.42
C LEU A 74 -19.51 -5.50 -13.41
N PRO A 75 -18.29 -6.03 -13.26
CA PRO A 75 -18.04 -7.45 -13.32
C PRO A 75 -18.54 -8.14 -12.04
N ASP A 76 -19.22 -9.29 -12.20
CA ASP A 76 -19.77 -10.08 -11.09
C ASP A 76 -18.68 -10.78 -10.27
N ASP A 77 -17.48 -10.93 -10.83
CA ASP A 77 -16.30 -11.41 -10.13
C ASP A 77 -15.02 -10.67 -10.56
N VAL A 78 -13.98 -10.76 -9.73
CA VAL A 78 -12.69 -10.08 -9.94
C VAL A 78 -11.96 -10.57 -11.20
N GLN A 79 -12.22 -11.82 -11.62
CA GLN A 79 -11.57 -12.41 -12.78
C GLN A 79 -12.17 -11.83 -14.08
N ALA A 80 -13.49 -11.75 -14.17
CA ALA A 80 -14.22 -11.07 -15.23
C ALA A 80 -13.84 -9.58 -15.29
N ALA A 81 -13.63 -8.94 -14.13
CA ALA A 81 -13.15 -7.57 -14.07
C ALA A 81 -11.81 -7.37 -14.78
N SER A 82 -10.92 -8.35 -14.59
CA SER A 82 -9.57 -8.29 -15.13
C SER A 82 -9.53 -8.40 -16.66
N GLU A 83 -10.52 -9.04 -17.28
CA GLU A 83 -10.64 -9.15 -18.74
C GLU A 83 -11.01 -7.81 -19.41
N HIS A 84 -11.69 -6.93 -18.69
CA HIS A 84 -12.07 -5.59 -19.16
C HIS A 84 -10.97 -4.54 -18.95
N LEU A 85 -9.95 -4.84 -18.14
CA LEU A 85 -8.82 -3.94 -17.97
C LEU A 85 -7.98 -3.92 -19.26
N PRO A 86 -7.48 -2.75 -19.69
CA PRO A 86 -6.56 -2.67 -20.81
C PRO A 86 -5.38 -3.61 -20.57
N ALA A 87 -5.03 -4.42 -21.57
CA ALA A 87 -3.82 -5.22 -21.51
C ALA A 87 -2.64 -4.29 -21.18
N VAL A 88 -1.89 -4.62 -20.14
CA VAL A 88 -0.70 -3.86 -19.77
C VAL A 88 0.32 -4.02 -20.89
N GLN A 89 0.39 -3.04 -21.78
CA GLN A 89 1.49 -2.89 -22.72
C GLN A 89 2.53 -2.02 -22.05
N SER A 90 3.40 -2.64 -21.25
CA SER A 90 4.52 -1.91 -20.67
C SER A 90 5.69 -1.98 -21.63
N ASP A 91 6.22 -0.81 -22.00
CA ASP A 91 7.51 -0.73 -22.71
C ASP A 91 8.70 -1.10 -21.79
N GLY A 92 8.45 -1.61 -20.58
CA GLY A 92 9.45 -1.88 -19.54
C GLY A 92 9.98 -0.64 -18.84
N LEU A 93 10.56 -0.83 -17.66
CA LEU A 93 11.22 0.22 -16.88
C LEU A 93 12.54 0.66 -17.52
N ILE A 94 12.98 1.88 -17.23
CA ILE A 94 14.37 2.32 -17.49
C ILE A 94 15.00 2.64 -16.14
N VAL A 95 16.04 1.90 -15.77
CA VAL A 95 16.77 2.07 -14.51
C VAL A 95 18.07 2.80 -14.78
N GLN A 96 18.26 3.94 -14.14
CA GLN A 96 19.44 4.79 -14.30
C GLN A 96 20.47 4.57 -13.19
N PRO A 97 21.77 4.82 -13.44
CA PRO A 97 22.83 4.56 -12.47
C PRO A 97 22.76 5.39 -11.17
N ASP A 98 22.02 6.51 -11.18
CA ASP A 98 21.82 7.44 -10.06
C ASP A 98 20.63 7.06 -9.17
N GLY A 99 20.02 5.90 -9.40
CA GLY A 99 18.86 5.41 -8.65
C GLY A 99 17.52 5.93 -9.16
N THR A 100 17.49 6.66 -10.28
CA THR A 100 16.24 7.06 -10.93
C THR A 100 15.67 5.87 -11.72
N VAL A 101 14.37 5.62 -11.56
CA VAL A 101 13.62 4.63 -12.35
C VAL A 101 12.47 5.33 -13.06
N ILE A 102 12.48 5.24 -14.39
CA ILE A 102 11.44 5.78 -15.26
C ILE A 102 10.46 4.65 -15.56
N ALA A 103 9.22 4.79 -15.13
CA ALA A 103 8.17 3.81 -15.32
C ALA A 103 7.05 4.37 -16.22
N PRO A 104 6.64 3.65 -17.28
CA PRO A 104 5.42 3.96 -18.02
C PRO A 104 4.20 4.01 -17.08
N LEU A 105 3.12 4.68 -17.49
CA LEU A 105 1.88 4.70 -16.72
C LEU A 105 1.22 3.31 -16.65
N ALA A 106 1.35 2.52 -17.72
CA ALA A 106 0.89 1.15 -17.77
C ALA A 106 2.04 0.21 -17.37
N ILE A 107 2.06 -0.22 -16.11
CA ILE A 107 2.90 -1.30 -15.62
C ILE A 107 2.03 -2.31 -14.87
N ASP A 108 2.49 -3.56 -14.81
CA ASP A 108 1.75 -4.61 -14.15
C ASP A 108 1.87 -4.47 -12.61
N ASN A 109 0.97 -5.12 -11.89
CA ASN A 109 0.91 -5.00 -10.44
C ASN A 109 2.17 -5.52 -9.73
N SER A 110 2.86 -6.52 -10.30
CA SER A 110 4.08 -7.05 -9.70
C SER A 110 5.24 -6.06 -9.82
N THR A 111 5.37 -5.40 -10.98
CA THR A 111 6.33 -4.31 -11.20
C THR A 111 6.02 -3.11 -10.29
N TRP A 112 4.75 -2.73 -10.15
CA TRP A 112 4.34 -1.66 -9.25
C TRP A 112 4.68 -1.97 -7.78
N THR A 113 4.38 -3.19 -7.32
CA THR A 113 4.70 -3.65 -5.96
C THR A 113 6.21 -3.66 -5.72
N LEU A 114 6.99 -4.10 -6.71
CA LEU A 114 8.46 -4.05 -6.66
C LEU A 114 8.94 -2.61 -6.45
N LEU A 115 8.49 -1.67 -7.30
CA LEU A 115 8.87 -0.26 -7.21
C LEU A 115 8.51 0.35 -5.85
N GLN A 116 7.29 0.12 -5.36
CA GLN A 116 6.88 0.60 -4.04
C GLN A 116 7.78 0.06 -2.91
N SER A 117 8.28 -1.17 -3.07
CA SER A 117 9.15 -1.80 -2.06
C SER A 117 10.57 -1.23 -2.05
N ILE A 118 11.08 -0.69 -3.16
CA ILE A 118 12.50 -0.25 -3.28
C ILE A 118 12.67 1.26 -3.50
N ALA A 119 11.62 1.97 -3.87
CA ALA A 119 11.66 3.36 -4.30
C ALA A 119 10.43 4.16 -3.83
N HIS A 120 10.55 5.48 -3.81
CA HIS A 120 9.41 6.40 -3.68
C HIS A 120 9.11 7.07 -5.03
N VAL A 121 7.87 7.54 -5.20
CA VAL A 121 7.49 8.32 -6.39
C VAL A 121 7.98 9.75 -6.22
N GLU A 122 8.90 10.19 -7.08
CA GLU A 122 9.44 11.56 -7.09
C GLU A 122 8.53 12.49 -7.90
N SER A 123 7.98 12.02 -9.04
CA SER A 123 7.04 12.82 -9.83
C SER A 123 6.05 11.99 -10.64
N TRP A 124 4.91 12.63 -10.92
CA TRP A 124 3.84 12.13 -11.78
C TRP A 124 3.78 12.98 -13.05
N GLY A 125 3.67 12.31 -14.20
CA GLY A 125 3.59 12.97 -15.51
C GLY A 125 3.22 11.97 -16.60
N PRO A 126 3.67 12.17 -17.85
CA PRO A 126 3.52 11.20 -18.94
C PRO A 126 4.16 9.84 -18.61
N VAL A 127 5.11 9.85 -17.68
CA VAL A 127 5.74 8.70 -17.02
C VAL A 127 5.78 8.98 -15.52
N THR A 128 5.95 7.94 -14.72
CA THR A 128 6.25 8.10 -13.30
C THR A 128 7.74 7.97 -13.06
N MET A 129 8.30 8.92 -12.32
CA MET A 129 9.70 8.91 -11.92
C MET A 129 9.76 8.41 -10.47
N HIS A 130 10.54 7.36 -10.26
CA HIS A 130 10.77 6.79 -8.94
C HIS A 130 12.23 6.96 -8.55
N ARG A 131 12.50 7.23 -7.28
CA ARG A 131 13.85 7.32 -6.73
C ARG A 131 14.07 6.16 -5.78
N ILE A 132 15.06 5.33 -6.07
CA ILE A 132 15.48 4.23 -5.20
C ILE A 132 15.98 4.80 -3.87
N GLU A 133 15.50 4.24 -2.76
CA GLU A 133 15.88 4.66 -1.41
C GLU A 133 16.60 3.53 -0.67
N SER A 134 17.73 3.84 -0.02
CA SER A 134 18.50 2.86 0.74
C SER A 134 17.69 2.21 1.87
N ALA A 135 16.87 2.98 2.58
CA ALA A 135 16.04 2.45 3.68
C ALA A 135 14.98 1.46 3.17
N ARG A 136 14.35 1.77 2.02
CA ARG A 136 13.40 0.86 1.37
C ARG A 136 14.09 -0.38 0.84
N LEU A 137 15.24 -0.24 0.19
CA LEU A 137 16.06 -1.38 -0.24
C LEU A 137 16.39 -2.31 0.92
N GLN A 138 16.87 -1.78 2.05
CA GLN A 138 17.15 -2.57 3.25
C GLN A 138 15.91 -3.30 3.76
N ALA A 139 14.78 -2.60 3.87
CA ALA A 139 13.51 -3.22 4.27
C ALA A 139 13.06 -4.30 3.27
N ALA A 140 13.25 -4.05 1.98
CA ALA A 140 12.86 -4.94 0.91
C ALA A 140 13.68 -6.23 0.97
N VAL A 141 15.01 -6.16 1.13
CA VAL A 141 15.90 -7.33 1.21
C VAL A 141 15.91 -8.03 2.57
N ASN A 142 15.29 -7.45 3.60
CA ASN A 142 15.24 -8.04 4.94
C ASN A 142 14.45 -9.37 4.95
N GLY A 143 15.18 -10.49 4.97
CA GLY A 143 14.58 -11.83 4.93
C GLY A 143 14.34 -12.41 3.53
N ARG A 144 14.84 -11.78 2.47
CA ARG A 144 14.81 -12.33 1.10
C ARG A 144 16.18 -12.27 0.42
N ASP A 145 16.37 -13.10 -0.59
CA ASP A 145 17.61 -13.10 -1.37
C ASP A 145 17.71 -11.79 -2.19
N PRO A 146 18.80 -11.00 -2.04
CA PRO A 146 19.00 -9.78 -2.82
C PRO A 146 19.04 -10.03 -4.32
N GLN A 147 19.48 -11.22 -4.76
CA GLN A 147 19.50 -11.59 -6.17
C GLN A 147 18.08 -11.61 -6.76
N GLN A 148 17.07 -12.06 -6.00
CA GLN A 148 15.68 -12.05 -6.46
C GLN A 148 15.17 -10.64 -6.76
N VAL A 149 15.68 -9.63 -6.07
CA VAL A 149 15.33 -8.22 -6.32
C VAL A 149 15.95 -7.72 -7.61
N VAL A 150 17.22 -8.07 -7.85
CA VAL A 150 17.92 -7.77 -9.09
C VAL A 150 17.21 -8.44 -10.26
N ASP A 151 16.87 -9.72 -10.13
CA ASP A 151 16.22 -10.51 -11.17
C ASP A 151 14.81 -9.97 -11.49
N ALA A 152 14.03 -9.63 -10.47
CA ALA A 152 12.72 -9.01 -10.65
C ALA A 152 12.81 -7.63 -11.34
N LEU A 153 13.79 -6.82 -10.95
CA LEU A 153 14.02 -5.52 -11.57
C LEU A 153 14.49 -5.67 -13.02
N ALA A 154 15.36 -6.64 -13.29
CA ALA A 154 15.85 -6.96 -14.64
C ALA A 154 14.72 -7.47 -15.53
N ALA A 155 13.81 -8.31 -15.01
CA ALA A 155 12.65 -8.81 -15.74
C ALA A 155 11.67 -7.68 -16.12
N ALA A 156 11.52 -6.68 -15.25
CA ALA A 156 10.65 -5.53 -15.50
C ALA A 156 11.32 -4.43 -16.35
N SER A 157 12.65 -4.44 -16.48
CA SER A 157 13.42 -3.39 -17.14
C SER A 157 13.67 -3.68 -18.61
N ARG A 158 13.54 -2.65 -19.46
CA ARG A 158 13.87 -2.74 -20.90
C ARG A 158 15.37 -2.58 -21.17
N THR A 159 16.11 -2.04 -20.20
CA THR A 159 17.57 -1.88 -20.24
C THR A 159 18.22 -2.79 -19.21
N PRO A 160 19.46 -3.27 -19.44
CA PRO A 160 20.24 -3.92 -18.39
C PRO A 160 20.30 -3.07 -17.13
N ILE A 161 20.28 -3.72 -15.97
CA ILE A 161 20.37 -3.01 -14.68
C ILE A 161 21.79 -2.45 -14.53
N PRO A 162 21.94 -1.16 -14.17
CA PRO A 162 23.27 -0.60 -13.94
C PRO A 162 23.96 -1.30 -12.77
N GLN A 163 25.26 -1.56 -12.92
CA GLN A 163 26.08 -2.21 -11.87
C GLN A 163 26.03 -1.46 -10.53
N SER A 164 25.89 -0.12 -10.54
CA SER A 164 25.72 0.68 -9.32
C SER A 164 24.48 0.27 -8.53
N ILE A 165 23.37 -0.03 -9.23
CA ILE A 165 22.11 -0.44 -8.61
C ILE A 165 22.22 -1.87 -8.08
N GLU A 166 22.82 -2.78 -8.84
CA GLU A 166 23.08 -4.15 -8.36
C GLU A 166 23.92 -4.13 -7.07
N TYR A 167 24.95 -3.29 -7.04
CA TYR A 167 25.79 -3.12 -5.87
C TYR A 167 24.99 -2.58 -4.68
N LEU A 168 24.19 -1.53 -4.88
CA LEU A 168 23.34 -0.95 -3.83
C LEU A 168 22.36 -1.98 -3.24
N ILE A 169 21.76 -2.83 -4.08
CA ILE A 169 20.84 -3.89 -3.62
C ILE A 169 21.59 -4.93 -2.78
N ARG A 170 22.76 -5.39 -3.24
CA ARG A 170 23.58 -6.37 -2.48
C ARG A 170 24.13 -5.78 -1.19
N ASP A 171 24.49 -4.50 -1.20
CA ASP A 171 25.01 -3.80 -0.04
C ASP A 171 23.94 -3.58 1.03
N ALA A 172 22.71 -3.23 0.61
CA ALA A 172 21.57 -3.12 1.51
C ALA A 172 21.30 -4.40 2.31
N ALA A 173 21.63 -5.57 1.75
CA ALA A 173 21.48 -6.85 2.43
C ALA A 173 22.60 -7.19 3.41
N ARG A 174 23.78 -6.59 3.22
CA ARG A 174 24.92 -6.72 4.14
C ARG A 174 24.79 -5.81 5.35
N SER A 175 24.11 -4.68 5.17
CA SER A 175 23.85 -3.73 6.23
C SER A 175 22.89 -4.34 7.26
N ALA A 176 23.44 -4.97 8.30
CA ALA A 176 22.66 -5.32 9.48
C ALA A 176 22.09 -4.02 10.07
N GLY A 177 20.76 -3.90 10.06
CA GLY A 177 20.08 -2.74 10.62
C GLY A 177 20.51 -2.52 12.07
N VAL A 178 20.80 -1.28 12.44
CA VAL A 178 21.02 -0.92 13.84
C VAL A 178 19.67 -0.91 14.52
N ASN A 179 19.37 -1.96 15.29
CA ASN A 179 18.19 -1.99 16.14
C ASN A 179 18.42 -1.07 17.34
N VAL A 180 17.66 0.01 17.42
CA VAL A 180 17.66 0.93 18.56
C VAL A 180 16.55 0.52 19.51
N TYR A 181 16.90 0.20 20.75
CA TYR A 181 15.95 -0.10 21.82
C TYR A 181 15.99 1.02 22.86
N PRO A 182 14.85 1.42 23.44
CA PRO A 182 14.86 2.28 24.62
C PRO A 182 15.54 1.52 25.77
N ALA A 183 16.64 2.08 26.30
CA ALA A 183 17.35 1.55 27.45
C ALA A 183 17.22 2.52 28.63
N THR A 184 17.07 1.98 29.84
CA THR A 184 17.18 2.77 31.07
C THR A 184 18.56 2.56 31.65
N VAL A 185 19.32 3.63 31.82
CA VAL A 185 20.66 3.59 32.39
C VAL A 185 20.59 3.99 33.86
N ILE A 186 21.23 3.21 34.73
CA ILE A 186 21.41 3.56 36.13
C ILE A 186 22.88 3.84 36.39
N GLU A 187 23.18 5.06 36.84
CA GLU A 187 24.49 5.43 37.40
C GLU A 187 24.50 5.15 38.91
N GLY A 188 25.47 4.38 39.38
CA GLY A 188 25.62 4.02 40.79
C GLY A 188 27.06 4.11 41.27
N ALA A 189 27.28 4.39 42.55
CA ALA A 189 28.62 4.40 43.13
C ALA A 189 29.19 2.97 43.21
N GLY A 190 30.51 2.82 43.35
CA GLY A 190 31.17 1.50 43.41
C GLY A 190 30.64 0.55 44.49
N GLN A 191 30.00 1.09 45.54
CA GLN A 191 29.34 0.33 46.60
C GLN A 191 27.99 -0.29 46.19
N ASP A 192 27.38 0.17 45.10
CA ASP A 192 26.05 -0.27 44.64
C ASP A 192 26.12 -1.40 43.59
N VAL A 193 27.34 -1.74 43.12
CA VAL A 193 27.58 -2.69 42.02
C VAL A 193 26.94 -4.07 42.27
N GLU A 194 27.14 -4.66 43.45
CA GLU A 194 26.60 -5.98 43.78
C GLU A 194 25.07 -5.96 43.89
N ARG A 195 24.50 -4.86 44.39
CA ARG A 195 23.04 -4.69 44.46
C ARG A 195 22.43 -4.55 43.07
N LEU A 196 23.06 -3.78 42.17
CA LEU A 196 22.59 -3.56 40.80
C LEU A 196 22.68 -4.86 39.97
N LYS A 197 23.75 -5.65 40.12
CA LYS A 197 23.85 -6.99 39.51
C LYS A 197 22.79 -7.94 40.05
N GLY A 198 22.47 -7.87 41.36
CA GLY A 198 21.40 -8.66 41.98
C GLY A 198 19.99 -8.37 41.44
N LEU A 199 19.78 -7.21 40.80
CA LEU A 199 18.53 -6.85 40.11
C LEU A 199 18.50 -7.31 38.64
N GLY A 200 19.54 -8.01 38.17
CA GLY A 200 19.64 -8.50 36.80
C GLY A 200 20.20 -7.48 35.80
N LEU A 201 20.74 -6.35 36.27
CA LEU A 201 21.34 -5.34 35.41
C LEU A 201 22.77 -5.75 35.00
N THR A 202 23.10 -5.49 33.75
CA THR A 202 24.41 -5.77 33.16
C THR A 202 25.28 -4.52 33.19
N GLN A 203 26.48 -4.64 33.74
CA GLN A 203 27.43 -3.54 33.76
C GLN A 203 28.01 -3.33 32.35
N VAL A 204 27.85 -2.13 31.81
CA VAL A 204 28.32 -1.74 30.46
C VAL A 204 29.58 -0.86 30.51
N SER A 205 29.79 -0.11 31.59
CA SER A 205 31.04 0.59 31.87
C SER A 205 31.24 0.85 33.37
N GLU A 206 32.31 1.56 33.75
CA GLU A 206 32.54 1.94 35.14
C GLU A 206 31.36 2.79 35.66
N GLN A 207 30.69 2.33 36.72
CA GLN A 207 29.51 2.96 37.34
C GLN A 207 28.21 2.96 36.51
N VAL A 208 28.18 2.36 35.31
CA VAL A 208 27.02 2.38 34.41
C VAL A 208 26.44 0.97 34.19
N PHE A 209 25.13 0.83 34.39
CA PHE A 209 24.39 -0.43 34.30
C PHE A 209 23.16 -0.29 33.38
N THR A 210 22.87 -1.34 32.63
CA THR A 210 21.69 -1.47 31.74
C THR A 210 20.89 -2.73 32.01
#